data_AF-A0A7S3KMC2-F1
#
_entry.id   AF-A0A7S3KMC2-F1
#
_cell.length_a   1.000
_cell.length_b   1.000
_cell.length_c   1.000
_cell.angle_alpha   90.00
_cell.angle_beta   90.00
_cell.angle_gamma   90.00
#
_symmetry.space_group_name_H-M   'P 1'
#
loop_
_entity.id
_entity.type
_entity.pdbx_description
1 polymer ?
#
loop_
_entity_poly.entity_id
_entity_poly.type
_entity_poly.pdbx_seq_one_letter_code
_entity_poly.pdbx_strand_id
1 'polypeptide(L)'
;VMFPPCPKYSEALDKVRASLNIPVHFEHTMLAIDKNNKEVLFRNNAKDEEYTVKYDFLHIVPQQTNQDFVINSPLAGDGGWTAADQGTMQSPKFENVFTVGDSAG
;
A
#
# COMPACT_ATOMS: atom_id res chain seq x y z
N VAL A 1 -1.58 0.19 -11.13
CA VAL A 1 -1.99 -0.05 -9.73
C VAL A 1 -2.17 -1.54 -9.56
N MET A 2 -1.59 -2.14 -8.50
CA MET A 2 -1.61 -3.59 -8.26
C MET A 2 -3.03 -4.18 -8.20
N PHE A 3 -4.00 -3.38 -7.74
CA PHE A 3 -5.43 -3.72 -7.78
C PHE A 3 -6.21 -2.55 -8.39
N PRO A 4 -6.84 -2.73 -9.58
CA PRO A 4 -7.73 -1.70 -10.11
C PRO A 4 -8.94 -1.52 -9.18
N PRO A 5 -9.49 -0.30 -9.06
CA PRO A 5 -10.66 -0.07 -8.24
C PRO A 5 -11.84 -0.90 -8.77
N CYS A 6 -12.61 -1.49 -7.85
CA CYS A 6 -13.89 -2.12 -8.18
C CYS A 6 -15.02 -1.08 -8.06
N PRO A 7 -15.63 -0.61 -9.16
CA PRO A 7 -16.58 0.51 -9.13
C PRO A 7 -17.76 0.25 -8.18
N LYS A 8 -18.30 -0.98 -8.20
CA LYS A 8 -19.41 -1.40 -7.32
C LYS A 8 -19.16 -1.08 -5.85
N TYR A 9 -17.95 -1.33 -5.35
CA TYR A 9 -17.61 -1.12 -3.94
C TYR A 9 -17.10 0.29 -3.68
N SER A 10 -16.27 0.83 -4.58
CA SER A 10 -15.72 2.18 -4.44
C SER A 10 -16.83 3.23 -4.38
N GLU A 11 -17.80 3.17 -5.29
CA GLU A 11 -18.93 4.11 -5.32
C GLU A 11 -19.83 3.98 -4.08
N ALA A 12 -20.02 2.76 -3.57
CA ALA A 12 -20.79 2.53 -2.36
C ALA A 12 -20.11 3.15 -1.13
N LEU A 13 -18.80 2.95 -0.99
CA LEU A 13 -18.01 3.53 0.10
C LEU A 13 -17.94 5.05 0.02
N ASP A 14 -17.80 5.62 -1.17
CA ASP A 14 -17.80 7.08 -1.34
C ASP A 14 -19.13 7.72 -0.92
N LYS A 15 -20.26 7.07 -1.17
CA LYS A 15 -21.57 7.53 -0.67
C LYS A 15 -21.63 7.54 0.86
N VAL A 16 -21.13 6.48 1.51
CA VAL A 16 -21.07 6.40 2.98
C VAL A 16 -20.14 7.47 3.55
N ARG A 17 -18.96 7.63 2.96
CA ARG A 17 -18.00 8.67 3.35
C ARG A 17 -18.63 10.06 3.27
N ALA A 18 -19.32 10.36 2.17
CA ALA A 18 -19.96 11.65 1.95
C ALA A 18 -21.12 11.90 2.92
N SER A 19 -21.96 10.90 3.21
CA SER A 19 -23.07 11.05 4.17
C SER A 19 -22.59 11.31 5.61
N LEU A 20 -21.36 10.88 5.93
CA LEU A 20 -20.69 11.12 7.21
C LEU A 20 -19.79 12.37 7.21
N ASN A 21 -19.74 13.13 6.10
CA ASN A 21 -18.87 14.30 5.93
C ASN A 21 -17.38 14.00 6.18
N ILE A 22 -16.90 12.82 5.79
CA ILE A 22 -15.50 12.43 5.97
C ILE A 22 -14.67 12.94 4.78
N PRO A 23 -13.75 13.89 4.98
CA PRO A 23 -12.85 14.34 3.91
C PRO A 23 -11.85 13.24 3.53
N VAL A 24 -11.45 13.22 2.26
CA VAL A 24 -10.40 12.32 1.75
C VAL A 24 -9.41 13.14 0.94
N HIS A 25 -8.12 12.83 1.11
CA HIS A 25 -7.03 13.41 0.35
C HIS A 25 -6.29 12.28 -0.36
N PHE A 26 -6.64 12.07 -1.64
CA PHE A 26 -5.93 11.12 -2.51
C PHE A 26 -4.58 11.68 -2.91
N GLU A 27 -3.66 10.82 -3.37
CA GLU A 27 -2.32 11.20 -3.84
C GLU A 27 -1.46 11.86 -2.75
N HIS A 28 -1.74 11.59 -1.47
CA HIS A 28 -0.98 12.13 -0.36
C HIS A 28 -0.27 11.00 0.41
N THR A 29 1.05 11.04 0.46
CA THR A 29 1.89 10.03 1.12
C THR A 29 2.40 10.56 2.47
N MET A 30 2.23 9.79 3.55
CA MET A 30 2.84 10.08 4.84
C MET A 30 4.35 9.79 4.79
N LEU A 31 5.18 10.76 5.19
CA LEU A 31 6.64 10.65 5.16
C LEU A 31 7.25 10.49 6.56
N ALA A 32 6.77 11.24 7.55
CA ALA A 32 7.33 11.23 8.89
C ALA A 32 6.28 11.62 9.95
N ILE A 33 6.53 11.18 11.19
CA ILE A 33 5.71 11.52 12.36
C ILE A 33 6.62 12.16 13.41
N ASP A 34 6.33 13.41 13.78
CA ASP A 34 6.87 14.06 14.98
C ASP A 34 5.89 13.84 16.13
N LYS A 35 6.24 12.90 17.02
CA LYS A 35 5.39 12.55 18.18
C LYS A 35 5.40 13.63 19.26
N ASN A 36 6.49 14.39 19.39
CA ASN A 36 6.63 15.40 20.43
C ASN A 36 5.74 16.60 20.13
N ASN A 37 5.71 17.02 18.86
CA ASN A 37 4.89 18.13 18.40
C ASN A 37 3.50 17.70 17.91
N LYS A 38 3.23 16.39 17.88
CA LYS A 38 2.00 15.77 17.34
C LYS A 38 1.72 16.21 15.91
N GLU A 39 2.73 16.08 15.06
CA GLU A 39 2.70 16.50 13.66
C GLU A 39 3.05 15.34 12.72
N VAL A 40 2.47 15.36 11.52
CA VAL A 40 2.75 14.41 10.45
C VAL A 40 3.14 15.19 9.19
N LEU A 41 4.29 14.82 8.61
CA LEU A 41 4.73 15.31 7.31
C LEU A 41 4.10 14.46 6.21
N PHE A 42 3.41 15.11 5.28
CA PHE A 42 2.86 14.51 4.08
C PHE A 42 3.48 15.10 2.82
N ARG A 43 3.49 14.32 1.74
CA ARG A 43 3.74 14.79 0.38
C ARG A 43 2.49 14.65 -0.47
N ASN A 44 2.07 15.72 -1.12
CA ASN A 44 1.11 15.67 -2.23
C ASN A 44 1.88 15.28 -3.51
N ASN A 45 1.63 14.10 -4.03
CA ASN A 45 2.34 13.55 -5.18
C ASN A 45 1.91 14.18 -6.52
N ALA A 46 0.71 14.78 -6.59
CA ALA A 46 0.23 15.44 -7.81
C ALA A 46 0.89 16.81 -8.00
N LYS A 47 1.28 17.47 -6.91
CA LYS A 47 1.92 18.79 -6.90
C LYS A 47 3.40 18.77 -6.58
N ASP A 48 3.90 17.63 -6.11
CA ASP A 48 5.26 17.46 -5.58
C ASP A 48 5.57 18.44 -4.44
N GLU A 49 4.61 18.60 -3.52
CA GLU A 49 4.69 19.54 -2.39
C GLU A 49 4.59 18.81 -1.05
N GLU A 50 5.43 19.20 -0.10
CA GLU A 50 5.38 18.70 1.28
C GLU A 50 4.68 19.69 2.22
N TYR A 51 3.92 19.15 3.17
CA TYR A 51 3.20 19.95 4.15
C TYR A 51 2.97 19.17 5.45
N THR A 52 2.83 19.90 6.56
CA THR A 52 2.68 19.32 7.89
C THR A 52 1.25 19.46 8.41
N VAL A 53 0.75 18.43 9.08
CA VAL A 53 -0.58 18.40 9.70
C VAL A 53 -0.47 18.02 11.18
N LYS A 54 -1.14 18.75 12.05
CA LYS A 54 -1.28 18.40 13.48
C LYS A 54 -2.34 17.34 13.69
N TYR A 55 -2.14 16.46 14.67
CA TYR A 55 -3.11 15.43 15.05
C TYR A 55 -3.32 15.34 16.56
N ASP A 56 -4.55 15.00 16.95
CA ASP A 56 -4.87 14.53 18.30
C ASP A 56 -4.98 13.01 18.36
N PHE A 57 -5.47 12.40 17.27
CA PHE A 57 -5.53 10.96 17.06
C PHE A 57 -4.97 10.63 15.68
N LEU A 58 -4.12 9.61 15.60
CA LEU A 58 -3.49 9.17 14.37
C LEU A 58 -3.62 7.66 14.24
N HIS A 59 -4.35 7.22 13.21
CA HIS A 59 -4.38 5.83 12.77
C HIS A 59 -3.52 5.70 11.50
N ILE A 60 -2.53 4.81 11.54
CA ILE A 60 -1.58 4.62 10.44
C ILE A 60 -1.71 3.24 9.83
N VAL A 61 -1.62 3.18 8.51
CA VAL A 61 -1.31 1.95 7.78
C VAL A 61 0.16 2.09 7.34
N PRO A 62 1.09 1.29 7.88
CA PRO A 62 2.49 1.39 7.51
C PRO A 62 2.69 1.01 6.04
N GLN A 63 3.73 1.56 5.39
CA GLN A 63 4.11 1.09 4.07
C GLN A 63 4.50 -0.39 4.15
N GLN A 64 3.88 -1.20 3.30
CA GLN A 64 4.08 -2.65 3.27
C GLN A 64 5.03 -3.00 2.14
N THR A 65 5.95 -3.90 2.43
CA THR A 65 6.89 -4.49 1.48
C THR A 65 7.09 -5.97 1.85
N ASN A 66 7.73 -6.73 0.99
CA ASN A 66 8.09 -8.10 1.30
C ASN A 66 9.29 -8.16 2.27
N GLN A 67 9.59 -9.36 2.77
CA GLN A 67 10.74 -9.60 3.63
C GLN A 67 12.06 -9.44 2.85
N ASP A 68 13.07 -8.85 3.50
CA ASP A 68 14.38 -8.60 2.87
C ASP A 68 15.03 -9.85 2.30
N PHE A 69 14.88 -11.01 2.97
CA PHE A 69 15.47 -12.25 2.48
C PHE A 69 14.80 -12.74 1.19
N VAL A 70 13.52 -12.42 0.96
CA VAL A 70 12.85 -12.74 -0.30
C VAL A 70 13.34 -11.80 -1.38
N ILE A 71 13.28 -10.49 -1.12
CA ILE A 71 13.67 -9.42 -2.06
C ILE A 71 15.10 -9.65 -2.57
N ASN A 72 16.01 -10.08 -1.70
CA ASN A 72 17.42 -10.31 -2.02
C ASN A 72 17.72 -11.73 -2.52
N SER A 73 16.70 -12.56 -2.79
CA SER A 73 16.88 -13.93 -3.25
C SER A 73 16.41 -14.14 -4.68
N PRO A 74 16.76 -15.27 -5.31
CA PRO A 74 16.21 -15.65 -6.61
C PRO A 74 14.68 -15.85 -6.61
N LEU A 75 14.04 -15.96 -5.44
CA LEU A 75 12.59 -16.13 -5.31
C LEU A 75 11.82 -14.86 -5.67
N ALA A 76 12.45 -13.68 -5.62
CA ALA A 76 11.80 -12.42 -5.96
C ALA A 76 11.39 -12.36 -7.44
N GLY A 77 10.16 -11.90 -7.68
CA GLY A 77 9.62 -11.44 -8.96
C GLY A 77 9.59 -9.92 -9.03
N ASP A 78 8.68 -9.40 -9.85
CA ASP A 78 8.52 -7.97 -10.03
C ASP A 78 8.08 -7.28 -8.72
N GLY A 79 8.65 -6.11 -8.45
CA GLY A 79 8.33 -5.36 -7.23
C GLY A 79 8.81 -5.97 -5.91
N GLY A 80 9.65 -7.03 -5.95
CA GLY A 80 10.24 -7.64 -4.74
C GLY A 80 9.35 -8.69 -4.04
N TRP A 81 8.20 -9.00 -4.62
CA TRP A 81 7.30 -10.06 -4.15
C TRP A 81 7.80 -11.44 -4.57
N THR A 82 7.36 -12.51 -3.92
CA THR A 82 7.76 -13.87 -4.28
C THR A 82 7.05 -14.26 -5.58
N ALA A 83 7.83 -14.59 -6.62
CA ALA A 83 7.29 -14.86 -7.95
C ALA A 83 6.37 -16.10 -7.97
N ALA A 84 5.20 -15.97 -8.58
CA ALA A 84 4.33 -17.11 -8.86
C ALA A 84 3.56 -16.96 -10.19
N ASP A 85 3.36 -18.08 -10.87
CA ASP A 85 2.42 -18.16 -11.98
C ASP A 85 0.98 -17.99 -11.46
N GLN A 86 0.20 -17.09 -12.06
CA GLN A 86 -1.13 -16.73 -11.57
C GLN A 86 -2.17 -17.88 -11.65
N GLY A 87 -1.98 -18.85 -12.56
CA GLY A 87 -2.91 -19.96 -12.74
C GLY A 87 -2.64 -21.15 -11.80
N THR A 88 -1.38 -21.36 -11.44
CA THR A 88 -0.92 -22.56 -10.72
C THR A 88 -0.33 -22.27 -9.34
N MET A 89 0.04 -21.01 -9.08
CA MET A 89 0.77 -20.56 -7.90
C MET A 89 2.18 -21.13 -7.75
N GLN A 90 2.68 -21.82 -8.77
CA GLN A 90 4.03 -22.36 -8.83
C GLN A 90 5.02 -21.26 -9.17
N SER A 91 6.23 -21.32 -8.61
CA SER A 91 7.31 -20.41 -9.00
C SER A 91 7.68 -20.64 -10.47
N PRO A 92 7.81 -19.58 -11.28
CA PRO A 92 8.27 -19.70 -12.66
C PRO A 92 9.76 -20.10 -12.76
N LYS A 93 10.49 -20.07 -11.65
CA LYS A 93 11.94 -20.36 -11.59
C LYS A 93 12.28 -21.69 -10.92
N PHE A 94 11.39 -22.20 -10.07
CA PHE A 94 11.64 -23.37 -9.24
C PHE A 94 10.41 -24.27 -9.20
N GLU A 95 10.48 -25.44 -9.83
CA GLU A 95 9.34 -26.34 -9.97
C GLU A 95 8.81 -26.87 -8.62
N ASN A 96 9.63 -26.87 -7.58
CA ASN A 96 9.27 -27.34 -6.24
C ASN A 96 8.87 -26.21 -5.27
N VAL A 97 8.70 -24.98 -5.75
CA VAL A 97 8.33 -23.82 -4.92
C VAL A 97 6.96 -23.30 -5.35
N PHE A 98 6.13 -22.97 -4.37
CA PHE A 98 4.80 -22.39 -4.55
C PHE A 98 4.63 -21.21 -3.59
N THR A 99 3.85 -20.22 -4.01
CA THR A 99 3.63 -18.99 -3.24
C THR A 99 2.14 -18.70 -3.14
N VAL A 100 1.67 -18.21 -1.99
CA VAL A 100 0.27 -17.87 -1.77
C VAL A 100 0.14 -16.63 -0.90
N GLY A 101 -1.03 -15.98 -0.98
CA GLY A 101 -1.38 -14.82 -0.18
C GLY A 101 -0.60 -13.56 -0.57
N ASP A 102 -0.48 -12.63 0.36
CA ASP A 102 0.08 -11.29 0.12
C ASP A 102 1.54 -11.28 -0.34
N SER A 103 2.26 -12.39 -0.14
CA SER A 103 3.65 -12.52 -0.59
C SER A 103 3.79 -12.83 -2.09
N ALA A 104 2.70 -13.24 -2.75
CA ALA A 104 2.72 -13.60 -4.17
C ALA A 104 2.64 -12.36 -5.06
N GLY A 105 3.56 -12.27 -6.02
CA GLY A 105 3.57 -11.23 -7.06
C GLY A 105 3.86 -11.77 -8.45
#